data_AF-A0A354EN40-F1
#
_entry.id   AF-A0A354EN40-F1
#
_cell.length_a   1.000
_cell.length_b   1.000
_cell.length_c   1.000
_cell.angle_alpha   90.00
_cell.angle_beta   90.00
_cell.angle_gamma   90.00
#
_symmetry.space_group_name_H-M   'P 1'
#
loop_
_entity.id
_entity.type
_entity.pdbx_description
1 polymer ?
#
loop_
_entity_poly.entity_id
_entity_poly.type
_entity_poly.pdbx_seq_one_letter_code
_entity_poly.pdbx_strand_id
1 'polypeptide(L)'
;TLFGKNTTAGALNITTQAPSFTPEGRAELSVGDYGFLQAKAAFSGPIVNDKVAARFSVVSTRRDGVLDNATTGQKQNGQQSISLRGQLLFQPTDQLRVRLFADYADLTPDCCTQVYVRVGDTQKPLDQRFAALAAGRGYRPASTNPYDRIADVDGAIQADQ
;
A
#
# COMPACT_ATOMS: atom_id res chain seq x y z
N THR A 1 -8.20 -27.57 -16.97
CA THR A 1 -7.18 -26.49 -17.01
C THR A 1 -6.60 -26.33 -15.61
N LEU A 2 -5.30 -26.05 -15.47
CA LEU A 2 -4.61 -26.01 -14.16
C LEU A 2 -5.19 -24.93 -13.20
N PHE A 3 -5.84 -23.90 -13.75
CA PHE A 3 -6.35 -22.75 -12.98
C PHE A 3 -7.88 -22.55 -13.08
N GLY A 4 -8.61 -23.45 -13.75
CA GLY A 4 -10.08 -23.44 -13.74
C GLY A 4 -10.78 -22.24 -14.42
N LYS A 5 -12.05 -22.03 -14.06
CA LYS A 5 -12.95 -21.00 -14.60
C LYS A 5 -12.73 -19.68 -13.86
N ASN A 6 -11.76 -18.87 -14.31
CA ASN A 6 -11.63 -17.42 -14.06
C ASN A 6 -10.34 -16.82 -14.66
N THR A 7 -9.57 -17.58 -15.42
CA THR A 7 -8.33 -17.12 -16.09
C THR A 7 -8.58 -16.58 -17.50
N THR A 8 -9.59 -15.74 -17.70
CA THR A 8 -9.87 -15.15 -19.04
C THR A 8 -8.70 -14.30 -19.55
N ALA A 9 -7.93 -13.69 -18.63
CA ALA A 9 -6.72 -12.92 -18.92
C ALA A 9 -5.41 -13.63 -18.53
N GLY A 10 -5.47 -14.84 -17.93
CA GLY A 10 -4.30 -15.58 -17.43
C GLY A 10 -4.25 -15.76 -15.90
N ALA A 11 -3.14 -16.29 -15.38
CA ALA A 11 -2.92 -16.55 -13.95
C ALA A 11 -1.55 -16.04 -13.48
N LEU A 12 -1.50 -15.46 -12.28
CA LEU A 12 -0.27 -15.09 -11.58
C LEU A 12 0.02 -16.12 -10.49
N ASN A 13 1.23 -16.67 -10.46
CA ASN A 13 1.68 -17.59 -9.42
C ASN A 13 2.90 -17.02 -8.69
N ILE A 14 2.77 -16.84 -7.37
CA ILE A 14 3.84 -16.30 -6.51
C ILE A 14 4.34 -17.43 -5.60
N THR A 15 5.61 -17.79 -5.76
CA THR A 15 6.26 -18.82 -4.93
C THR A 15 7.21 -18.17 -3.94
N THR A 16 6.96 -18.37 -2.65
CA THR A 16 7.85 -17.88 -1.59
C THR A 16 9.08 -18.77 -1.41
N GLN A 17 10.22 -18.19 -1.05
CA GLN A 17 11.39 -18.95 -0.62
C GLN A 17 11.05 -19.80 0.61
N ALA A 18 11.42 -21.09 0.55
CA ALA A 18 11.27 -22.04 1.66
C ALA A 18 12.38 -21.84 2.71
N PRO A 19 12.22 -22.38 3.93
CA PRO A 19 13.32 -22.48 4.88
C PRO A 19 14.52 -23.26 4.32
N SER A 20 15.71 -22.76 4.58
CA SER A 20 17.01 -23.36 4.27
C SER A 20 17.62 -24.02 5.51
N PHE A 21 18.30 -25.16 5.31
CA PHE A 21 19.12 -25.82 6.33
C PHE A 21 20.50 -25.16 6.49
N THR A 22 20.87 -24.27 5.57
CA THR A 22 22.04 -23.39 5.71
C THR A 22 21.58 -22.04 6.26
N PRO A 23 22.19 -21.55 7.35
CA PRO A 23 21.88 -20.22 7.86
C PRO A 23 22.05 -19.14 6.79
N GLU A 24 21.00 -18.35 6.57
CA GLU A 24 20.99 -17.24 5.62
C GLU A 24 20.15 -16.08 6.18
N GLY A 25 20.51 -14.86 5.80
CA GLY A 25 19.81 -13.67 6.23
C GLY A 25 19.96 -12.54 5.23
N ARG A 26 18.92 -11.71 5.13
CA ARG A 26 18.94 -10.47 4.38
C ARG A 26 18.22 -9.40 5.17
N ALA A 27 18.80 -8.21 5.23
CA ALA A 27 18.15 -7.01 5.71
C ALA A 27 18.26 -5.92 4.64
N GLU A 28 17.22 -5.10 4.53
CA GLU A 28 17.15 -3.96 3.63
C GLU A 28 16.47 -2.82 4.35
N LEU A 29 17.09 -1.64 4.27
CA LEU A 29 16.54 -0.40 4.81
C LEU A 29 16.46 0.60 3.66
N SER A 30 15.29 1.20 3.47
CA SER A 30 15.07 2.24 2.47
C SER A 30 14.52 3.48 3.15
N VAL A 31 15.08 4.63 2.77
CA VAL A 31 14.65 5.96 3.22
C VAL A 31 14.38 6.83 2.00
N GLY A 32 13.44 7.77 2.12
CA GLY A 32 13.08 8.65 1.01
C GLY A 32 12.18 9.82 1.44
N ASP A 33 11.61 10.49 0.45
CA ASP A 33 10.77 11.67 0.65
C ASP A 33 9.51 11.37 1.46
N TYR A 34 8.90 12.43 2.02
CA TYR A 34 7.68 12.35 2.84
C TYR A 34 7.83 11.42 4.05
N GLY A 35 9.02 11.43 4.68
CA GLY A 35 9.31 10.56 5.81
C GLY A 35 9.23 9.06 5.46
N PHE A 36 9.48 8.70 4.20
CA PHE A 36 9.45 7.31 3.76
C PHE A 36 10.51 6.50 4.52
N LEU A 37 10.06 5.45 5.18
CA LEU A 37 10.90 4.48 5.86
C LEU A 37 10.36 3.09 5.57
N GLN A 38 11.19 2.23 4.99
CA GLN A 38 10.88 0.83 4.78
C GLN A 38 11.99 -0.05 5.32
N ALA A 39 11.62 -1.00 6.17
CA ALA A 39 12.51 -2.00 6.71
C ALA A 39 12.04 -3.38 6.29
N LYS A 40 12.93 -4.16 5.67
CA LYS A 40 12.71 -5.57 5.35
C LYS A 40 13.78 -6.40 6.01
N ALA A 41 13.39 -7.52 6.60
CA ALA A 41 14.34 -8.50 7.08
C ALA A 41 13.79 -9.91 6.86
N ALA A 42 14.69 -10.83 6.53
CA ALA A 42 14.38 -12.25 6.45
C ALA A 42 15.57 -13.04 6.97
N PHE A 43 15.27 -14.06 7.77
CA PHE A 43 16.26 -14.96 8.34
C PHE A 43 15.77 -16.38 8.16
N SER A 44 16.67 -17.28 7.78
CA SER A 44 16.38 -18.70 7.66
C SER A 44 17.54 -19.52 8.20
N GLY A 45 17.23 -20.69 8.73
CA GLY A 45 18.26 -21.63 9.16
C GLY A 45 17.69 -22.90 9.77
N PRO A 46 18.58 -23.84 10.14
CA PRO A 46 18.19 -25.08 10.80
C PRO A 46 17.81 -24.83 12.26
N ILE A 47 16.71 -25.43 12.70
CA ILE A 47 16.39 -25.64 14.13
C ILE A 47 16.99 -26.97 14.58
N VAL A 48 16.81 -28.02 13.77
CA VAL A 48 17.42 -29.33 13.95
C VAL A 48 18.11 -29.66 12.64
N ASN A 49 19.44 -29.86 12.68
CA ASN A 49 20.25 -30.16 11.51
C ASN A 49 19.59 -31.23 10.64
N ASP A 50 19.43 -30.92 9.35
CA ASP A 50 18.87 -31.77 8.30
C ASP A 50 17.45 -32.30 8.53
N LYS A 51 16.73 -31.85 9.57
CA LYS A 51 15.37 -32.31 9.91
C LYS A 51 14.34 -31.22 10.07
N VAL A 52 14.71 -30.10 10.71
CA VAL A 52 13.81 -28.96 10.91
C VAL A 52 14.52 -27.68 10.52
N ALA A 53 13.94 -26.91 9.60
CA ALA A 53 14.40 -25.56 9.28
C ALA A 53 13.26 -24.56 9.48
N ALA A 54 13.62 -23.33 9.83
CA ALA A 54 12.68 -22.24 9.99
C ALA A 54 13.08 -21.03 9.17
N ARG A 55 12.07 -20.27 8.74
CA ARG A 55 12.25 -18.97 8.12
C ARG A 55 11.29 -17.97 8.73
N PHE A 56 11.80 -16.80 9.08
CA PHE A 56 11.01 -15.66 9.48
C PHE A 56 11.26 -14.50 8.52
N SER A 57 10.23 -13.73 8.20
CA SER A 57 10.34 -12.55 7.33
C SER A 57 9.40 -11.46 7.82
N VAL A 58 9.89 -10.22 7.80
CA VAL A 58 9.16 -9.01 8.18
C VAL A 58 9.38 -7.93 7.15
N VAL A 59 8.31 -7.20 6.83
CA VAL A 59 8.33 -5.98 6.01
C VAL A 59 7.48 -4.94 6.71
N SER A 60 8.06 -3.78 7.02
CA SER A 60 7.36 -2.62 7.54
C SER A 60 7.58 -1.44 6.59
N THR A 61 6.51 -0.74 6.24
CA THR A 61 6.57 0.45 5.39
C THR A 61 5.76 1.57 6.02
N ARG A 62 6.35 2.75 6.11
CA ARG A 62 5.69 3.99 6.51
C ARG A 62 6.05 5.10 5.56
N ARG A 63 5.07 5.92 5.20
CA ARG A 63 5.23 7.19 4.50
C ARG A 63 4.15 8.15 4.96
N ASP A 64 4.52 9.39 5.23
CA ASP A 64 3.54 10.43 5.47
C ASP A 64 2.69 10.70 4.21
N GLY A 65 1.56 11.36 4.42
CA GLY A 65 0.72 11.86 3.33
C GLY A 65 1.48 12.82 2.41
N VAL A 66 1.11 12.80 1.13
CA VAL A 66 1.71 13.60 0.07
C VAL A 66 0.90 14.86 -0.27
N LEU A 67 -0.29 15.00 0.31
CA LEU A 67 -1.20 16.12 0.17
C LEU A 67 -1.52 16.70 1.56
N ASP A 68 -1.76 17.99 1.64
CA ASP A 68 -2.21 18.69 2.84
C ASP A 68 -3.69 19.03 2.72
N ASN A 69 -4.48 18.69 3.75
CA ASN A 69 -5.89 19.04 3.80
C ASN A 69 -6.07 20.46 4.34
N ALA A 70 -6.60 21.37 3.52
CA ALA A 70 -6.81 22.78 3.87
C ALA A 70 -7.81 22.97 5.04
N THR A 71 -8.70 22.02 5.26
CA THR A 71 -9.74 22.10 6.29
C THR A 71 -9.26 21.52 7.62
N THR A 72 -8.66 20.33 7.61
CA THR A 72 -8.25 19.63 8.84
C THR A 72 -6.78 19.86 9.21
N GLY A 73 -5.96 20.37 8.28
CA GLY A 73 -4.51 20.49 8.45
C GLY A 73 -3.75 19.16 8.45
N GLN A 74 -4.44 18.04 8.24
CA GLN A 74 -3.85 16.70 8.23
C GLN A 74 -3.23 16.38 6.88
N LYS A 75 -2.14 15.60 6.90
CA LYS A 75 -1.58 15.02 5.68
C LYS A 75 -2.45 13.87 5.19
N GLN A 76 -2.64 13.79 3.89
CA GLN A 76 -3.51 12.85 3.19
C GLN A 76 -2.70 12.00 2.20
N ASN A 77 -3.20 10.81 1.86
CA ASN A 77 -2.55 9.83 0.98
C ASN A 77 -1.27 9.20 1.56
N GLY A 78 -1.28 8.97 2.88
CA GLY A 78 -0.22 8.28 3.62
C GLY A 78 -0.19 6.77 3.35
N GLN A 79 0.93 6.12 3.68
CA GLN A 79 1.03 4.67 3.63
C GLN A 79 1.57 4.13 4.95
N GLN A 80 0.86 3.15 5.50
CA GLN A 80 1.36 2.36 6.62
C GLN A 80 1.01 0.88 6.39
N SER A 81 2.01 0.03 6.47
CA SER A 81 1.83 -1.42 6.40
C SER A 81 2.86 -2.18 7.19
N ILE A 82 2.43 -3.31 7.75
CA ILE A 82 3.29 -4.30 8.39
C ILE A 82 2.91 -5.68 7.87
N SER A 83 3.91 -6.49 7.55
CA SER A 83 3.70 -7.88 7.14
C SER A 83 4.74 -8.78 7.79
N LEU A 84 4.27 -9.89 8.35
CA LEU A 84 5.05 -10.90 9.03
C LEU A 84 4.76 -12.25 8.39
N ARG A 85 5.78 -13.09 8.23
CA ARG A 85 5.63 -14.46 7.77
C ARG A 85 6.57 -15.39 8.52
N GLY A 86 6.01 -16.41 9.15
CA GLY A 86 6.74 -17.53 9.73
C GLY A 86 6.58 -18.77 8.88
N GLN A 87 7.65 -19.56 8.75
CA GLN A 87 7.63 -20.84 8.05
C GLN A 87 8.45 -21.87 8.83
N LEU A 88 7.95 -23.11 8.83
CA LEU A 88 8.64 -24.30 9.33
C LEU A 88 8.68 -25.34 8.23
N LEU A 89 9.84 -25.93 8.02
CA LEU A 89 10.07 -27.06 7.15
C LEU A 89 10.49 -28.26 8.02
N PHE A 90 9.71 -29.32 7.96
CA PHE A 90 9.99 -30.59 8.60
C PHE A 90 10.28 -31.65 7.55
N GLN A 91 11.46 -32.25 7.63
CA GLN A 91 11.97 -33.29 6.75
C GLN A 91 12.45 -34.46 7.59
N PRO A 92 11.55 -35.37 8.02
CA PRO A 92 11.94 -36.52 8.84
C PRO A 92 12.76 -37.56 8.06
N THR A 93 12.59 -37.62 6.74
CA THR A 93 13.31 -38.50 5.80
C THR A 93 13.56 -37.76 4.50
N ASP A 94 14.42 -38.29 3.63
CA ASP A 94 14.73 -37.69 2.32
C ASP A 94 13.54 -37.67 1.34
N GLN A 95 12.48 -38.43 1.64
CA GLN A 95 11.31 -38.59 0.78
C GLN A 95 10.09 -37.77 1.25
N LEU A 96 10.10 -37.29 2.49
CA LEU A 96 8.97 -36.56 3.07
C LEU A 96 9.37 -35.14 3.47
N ARG A 97 8.70 -34.14 2.89
CA ARG A 97 8.83 -32.74 3.27
C ARG A 97 7.47 -32.15 3.61
N VAL A 98 7.31 -31.69 4.84
CA VAL A 98 6.11 -31.01 5.33
C VAL A 98 6.48 -29.56 5.60
N ARG A 99 5.80 -28.62 4.93
CA ARG A 99 6.01 -27.19 5.14
C ARG A 99 4.75 -26.56 5.70
N LEU A 100 4.89 -25.97 6.89
CA LEU A 100 3.87 -25.15 7.53
C LEU A 100 4.27 -23.69 7.41
N PHE A 101 3.31 -22.81 7.14
CA PHE A 101 3.53 -21.37 7.14
C PHE A 101 2.33 -20.64 7.70
N ALA A 102 2.59 -19.47 8.26
CA ALA A 102 1.60 -18.52 8.72
C ALA A 102 2.05 -17.11 8.33
N ASP A 103 1.11 -16.28 7.89
CA ASP A 103 1.33 -14.89 7.54
C ASP A 103 0.33 -13.99 8.24
N TYR A 104 0.77 -12.76 8.51
CA TYR A 104 -0.03 -11.67 9.05
C TYR A 104 0.31 -10.42 8.26
N ALA A 105 -0.69 -9.72 7.78
CA ALA A 105 -0.52 -8.45 7.11
C ALA A 105 -1.60 -7.47 7.57
N ASP A 106 -1.16 -6.29 7.99
CA ASP A 106 -2.02 -5.17 8.29
C ASP A 106 -1.63 -4.00 7.39
N LEU A 107 -2.62 -3.47 6.68
CA LEU A 107 -2.46 -2.40 5.71
C LEU A 107 -3.45 -1.30 6.09
N THR A 108 -2.91 -0.17 6.52
CA THR A 108 -3.66 1.04 6.87
C THR A 108 -3.24 2.19 5.94
N PRO A 109 -3.44 2.05 4.61
CA PRO A 109 -3.21 3.16 3.71
C PRO A 109 -4.26 4.24 3.97
N ASP A 110 -3.81 5.47 3.98
CA ASP A 110 -4.68 6.62 3.86
C ASP A 110 -4.75 6.97 2.36
N CYS A 111 -5.96 7.04 1.82
CA CYS A 111 -6.26 7.14 0.38
C CYS A 111 -7.73 7.58 0.24
N CYS A 112 -8.20 8.13 -0.88
CA CYS A 112 -7.53 8.42 -2.14
C CYS A 112 -7.83 9.86 -2.55
N THR A 113 -7.38 10.79 -1.72
CA THR A 113 -7.62 12.23 -1.87
C THR A 113 -7.06 12.72 -3.20
N GLN A 114 -7.89 13.44 -3.96
CA GLN A 114 -7.53 14.05 -5.23
C GLN A 114 -7.41 15.56 -5.07
N VAL A 115 -6.53 16.18 -5.86
CA VAL A 115 -6.42 17.63 -5.94
C VAL A 115 -7.27 18.15 -7.10
N TYR A 116 -7.99 19.25 -6.85
CA TYR A 116 -8.68 19.96 -7.91
C TYR A 116 -7.65 20.63 -8.83
N VAL A 117 -7.72 20.38 -10.14
CA VAL A 117 -6.83 21.01 -11.12
C VAL A 117 -7.63 21.97 -12.00
N ARG A 118 -8.66 21.44 -12.67
CA ARG A 118 -9.51 22.20 -13.57
C ARG A 118 -10.83 21.48 -13.79
N VAL A 119 -11.81 22.24 -14.25
CA VAL A 119 -13.01 21.73 -14.90
C VAL A 119 -12.87 21.84 -16.41
N GLY A 120 -13.47 20.90 -17.15
CA GLY A 120 -13.60 21.05 -18.60
C GLY A 120 -14.60 22.13 -18.94
N ASP A 121 -14.37 22.84 -20.06
CA ASP A 121 -15.36 23.75 -20.60
C ASP A 121 -16.59 22.98 -21.07
N THR A 122 -17.76 23.50 -20.71
CA THR A 122 -19.06 22.94 -21.14
C THR A 122 -19.79 23.95 -22.02
N GLN A 123 -20.71 23.45 -22.84
CA GLN A 123 -21.59 24.30 -23.66
C GLN A 123 -22.67 25.02 -22.85
N LYS A 124 -22.65 24.90 -21.51
CA LYS A 124 -23.61 25.60 -20.65
C LYS A 124 -23.35 27.12 -20.63
N PRO A 125 -24.40 27.93 -20.41
CA PRO A 125 -24.27 29.35 -20.09
C PRO A 125 -23.29 29.61 -18.94
N LEU A 126 -22.60 30.76 -18.94
CA LEU A 126 -21.50 31.07 -18.00
C LEU A 126 -21.92 31.00 -16.53
N ASP A 127 -23.13 31.45 -16.21
CA ASP A 127 -23.77 31.41 -14.89
C ASP A 127 -24.07 29.99 -14.39
N GLN A 128 -24.11 29.00 -15.30
CA GLN A 128 -24.33 27.59 -14.99
C GLN A 128 -23.04 26.74 -15.00
N ARG A 129 -21.88 27.36 -15.18
CA ARG A 129 -20.58 26.68 -15.11
C ARG A 129 -20.09 26.62 -13.67
N PHE A 130 -19.21 25.64 -13.41
CA PHE A 130 -18.69 25.37 -12.06
C PHE A 130 -18.19 26.63 -11.34
N ALA A 131 -17.41 27.50 -11.98
CA ALA A 131 -16.86 28.69 -11.33
C ALA A 131 -17.96 29.65 -10.82
N ALA A 132 -18.99 29.91 -11.61
CA ALA A 132 -20.11 30.76 -11.22
C ALA A 132 -20.97 30.11 -10.12
N LEU A 133 -21.24 28.81 -10.26
CA LEU A 133 -22.00 28.04 -9.27
C LEU A 133 -21.26 27.95 -7.93
N ALA A 134 -19.94 27.70 -7.95
CA ALA A 134 -19.08 27.67 -6.77
C ALA A 134 -19.08 29.03 -6.06
N ALA A 135 -18.82 30.11 -6.80
CA ALA A 135 -18.82 31.47 -6.26
C ALA A 135 -20.18 31.85 -5.64
N GLY A 136 -21.29 31.47 -6.29
CA GLY A 136 -22.64 31.67 -5.77
C GLY A 136 -22.93 30.91 -4.47
N ARG A 137 -22.11 29.92 -4.11
CA ARG A 137 -22.16 29.19 -2.83
C ARG A 137 -21.04 29.58 -1.87
N GLY A 138 -20.29 30.63 -2.17
CA GLY A 138 -19.14 31.06 -1.36
C GLY A 138 -17.97 30.08 -1.38
N TYR A 139 -17.93 29.16 -2.34
CA TYR A 139 -16.87 28.16 -2.48
C TYR A 139 -15.80 28.60 -3.45
N ARG A 140 -14.55 28.36 -3.09
CA ARG A 140 -13.40 28.43 -3.99
C ARG A 140 -12.49 27.23 -3.68
N PRO A 141 -12.06 26.46 -4.69
CA PRO A 141 -11.09 25.40 -4.48
C PRO A 141 -9.83 25.93 -3.79
N ALA A 142 -9.27 25.13 -2.87
CA ALA A 142 -8.09 25.51 -2.11
C ALA A 142 -6.89 25.87 -3.02
N SER A 143 -6.65 25.07 -4.06
CA SER A 143 -5.71 25.37 -5.14
C SER A 143 -6.20 24.81 -6.48
N THR A 144 -5.74 25.40 -7.58
CA THR A 144 -5.85 24.86 -8.94
C THR A 144 -4.51 24.38 -9.49
N ASN A 145 -3.42 24.58 -8.74
CA ASN A 145 -2.08 24.12 -9.07
C ASN A 145 -1.81 22.79 -8.34
N PRO A 146 -1.68 21.66 -9.04
CA PRO A 146 -1.46 20.37 -8.40
C PRO A 146 -0.13 20.31 -7.63
N TYR A 147 0.84 21.17 -7.96
CA TYR A 147 2.13 21.22 -7.27
C TYR A 147 2.05 21.85 -5.87
N ASP A 148 0.98 22.59 -5.56
CA ASP A 148 0.74 23.11 -4.22
C ASP A 148 0.38 21.98 -3.24
N ARG A 149 -0.11 20.84 -3.75
CA ARG A 149 -0.47 19.63 -2.98
C ARG A 149 -1.53 19.86 -1.91
N ILE A 150 -2.42 20.83 -2.13
CA ILE A 150 -3.50 21.15 -1.19
C ILE A 150 -4.80 20.52 -1.67
N ALA A 151 -5.52 19.86 -0.77
CA ALA A 151 -6.86 19.31 -0.99
C ALA A 151 -7.85 19.86 0.04
N ASP A 152 -9.12 19.95 -0.31
CA ASP A 152 -10.21 20.47 0.51
C ASP A 152 -11.39 19.48 0.60
N VAL A 153 -11.08 18.18 0.55
CA VAL A 153 -12.06 17.09 0.55
C VAL A 153 -12.96 17.06 1.79
N ASP A 154 -12.53 17.63 2.91
CA ASP A 154 -13.32 17.77 4.14
C ASP A 154 -13.97 19.17 4.29
N GLY A 155 -14.01 19.98 3.23
CA GLY A 155 -14.57 21.32 3.26
C GLY A 155 -16.07 21.36 3.54
N ALA A 156 -16.60 22.55 3.84
CA ALA A 156 -18.02 22.73 4.19
C ALA A 156 -19.01 22.31 3.10
N ILE A 157 -18.56 22.24 1.84
CA ILE A 157 -19.33 21.71 0.72
C ILE A 157 -18.73 20.36 0.36
N GLN A 158 -19.30 19.31 0.94
CA GLN A 158 -18.94 17.94 0.64
C GLN A 158 -19.81 17.44 -0.51
N ALA A 159 -19.17 16.81 -1.49
CA ALA A 159 -19.89 15.92 -2.39
C ALA A 159 -19.97 14.57 -1.69
N ASP A 160 -21.16 14.01 -1.52
CA ASP A 160 -21.31 12.58 -1.23
C ASP A 160 -20.69 11.83 -2.42
N GLN A 161 -19.50 11.27 -2.21
CA GLN A 161 -18.78 10.45 -3.19
C GLN A 161 -19.20 8.98 -3.03
#